data_AF-A0AAD8Y9B9-F1
#
_entry.id   AF-A0AAD8Y9B9-F1
#
_cell.length_a   1.000
_cell.length_b   1.000
_cell.length_c   1.000
_cell.angle_alpha   90.00
_cell.angle_beta   90.00
_cell.angle_gamma   90.00
#
_symmetry.space_group_name_H-M   'P 1'
#
loop_
_entity.id
_entity.type
_entity.pdbx_description
1 polymer ?
#
loop_
_entity_poly.entity_id
_entity_poly.type
_entity_poly.pdbx_seq_one_letter_code
_entity_poly.pdbx_strand_id
1 'polypeptide(L)'
;MMSASSSPTTSSSHRPTVKALLVLAAVACLGIIARHNLRGDISSQPLRLSTSYNDNYELLDTSGPLDRLNTKNVAEQQTSESNNDNEYFVFLQKFPLQNTWQMIFHTEVVVCPRNSFHNDADFLSTLDQLAETLSPTTDAPSNDSTKVPFVKVPEEKWTKQSNSKCVQLGYGGAACPSACCGSPHGNDNTNYALNSRHAVIGNAMGDAKQLFLYGVSDSINGMDAYRAVCGGSTTKTMPTTCVSKWAGTDYNPLTNNCNTFTSTILKCVYGLSDAKPNLGISDMVNVACPMEKRDDGMDVQQCLIPVMTTSLSDAADEVMADGR
;
A
#
# COMPACT_ATOMS: atom_id res chain seq x y z
N MET A 1 11.33 66.06 62.45
CA MET A 1 10.90 64.68 62.77
C MET A 1 10.00 64.20 61.66
N MET A 2 10.54 63.46 60.69
CA MET A 2 9.79 62.72 59.67
C MET A 2 10.48 61.36 59.55
N SER A 3 9.79 60.30 59.94
CA SER A 3 10.25 58.91 59.80
C SER A 3 9.45 58.24 58.70
N ALA A 4 10.12 57.93 57.60
CA ALA A 4 9.62 57.05 56.56
C ALA A 4 9.87 55.59 56.95
N SER A 5 8.83 54.76 56.88
CA SER A 5 8.91 53.31 57.08
C SER A 5 9.00 52.63 55.72
N SER A 6 10.10 51.92 55.47
CA SER A 6 10.31 51.07 54.29
C SER A 6 10.07 49.61 54.67
N SER A 7 9.11 48.96 54.00
CA SER A 7 8.84 47.53 54.14
C SER A 7 9.74 46.69 53.22
N PRO A 8 10.21 45.50 53.66
CA PRO A 8 11.02 44.62 52.83
C PRO A 8 10.14 43.69 51.98
N THR A 9 10.43 43.63 50.68
CA THR A 9 9.93 42.60 49.75
C THR A 9 10.74 41.32 49.91
N THR A 10 10.10 40.24 50.37
CA THR A 10 10.65 38.88 50.41
C THR A 10 10.46 38.20 49.04
N SER A 11 11.55 37.92 48.33
CA SER A 11 11.51 37.10 47.11
C SER A 11 11.36 35.62 47.48
N SER A 12 10.23 35.00 47.11
CA SER A 12 10.10 33.54 47.23
C SER A 12 10.88 32.86 46.10
N SER A 13 11.94 32.15 46.48
CA SER A 13 12.66 31.27 45.58
C SER A 13 11.81 30.03 45.34
N HIS A 14 11.03 30.03 44.26
CA HIS A 14 10.34 28.83 43.79
C HIS A 14 11.38 27.82 43.27
N ARG A 15 11.80 26.89 44.13
CA ARG A 15 12.47 25.67 43.68
C ARG A 15 11.47 24.89 42.81
N PRO A 16 11.73 24.68 41.50
CA PRO A 16 10.92 23.75 40.73
C PRO A 16 11.02 22.38 41.39
N THR A 17 9.86 21.89 41.82
CA THR A 17 9.72 20.65 42.57
C THR A 17 10.22 19.48 41.74
N VAL A 18 11.16 18.70 42.29
CA VAL A 18 11.72 17.44 41.76
C VAL A 18 10.67 16.50 41.13
N LYS A 19 9.42 16.58 41.59
CA LYS A 19 8.27 15.85 41.03
C LYS A 19 7.98 16.14 39.55
N ALA A 20 8.14 17.38 39.09
CA ALA A 20 7.90 17.74 37.68
C ALA A 20 8.95 17.12 36.74
N LEU A 21 10.22 17.07 37.18
CA LEU A 21 11.31 16.41 36.45
C LEU A 21 11.11 14.89 36.36
N LEU A 22 10.62 14.25 37.42
CA LEU A 22 10.31 12.81 37.40
C LEU A 22 9.16 12.46 36.44
N VAL A 23 8.10 13.28 36.40
CA VAL A 23 6.98 13.07 35.46
C VAL A 23 7.45 13.25 34.01
N LEU A 24 8.23 14.29 33.72
CA LEU A 24 8.79 14.50 32.39
C LEU A 24 9.74 13.38 31.97
N ALA A 25 10.60 12.90 32.88
CA ALA A 25 11.48 11.77 32.62
C ALA A 25 10.70 10.47 32.36
N ALA A 26 9.63 10.21 33.13
CA ALA A 26 8.77 9.05 32.91
C ALA A 26 8.04 9.12 31.55
N VAL A 27 7.50 10.28 31.19
CA VAL A 27 6.85 10.51 29.89
C VAL A 27 7.85 10.36 28.74
N ALA A 28 9.08 10.87 28.90
CA ALA A 28 10.15 10.72 27.90
C ALA A 28 10.57 9.26 27.73
N CYS A 29 10.77 8.52 28.84
CA CYS A 29 11.11 7.09 28.80
C CYS A 29 9.99 6.26 28.16
N LEU A 30 8.73 6.52 28.50
CA LEU A 30 7.58 5.87 27.86
C LEU A 30 7.51 6.20 26.37
N GLY A 31 7.82 7.44 25.97
CA GLY A 31 7.91 7.84 24.57
C GLY A 31 9.01 7.12 23.78
N ILE A 32 10.18 6.91 24.39
CA ILE A 32 11.30 6.17 23.77
C ILE A 32 10.95 4.68 23.62
N ILE A 33 10.41 4.05 24.67
CA ILE A 33 10.00 2.64 24.64
C ILE A 33 8.87 2.42 23.63
N ALA A 34 7.89 3.32 23.57
CA ALA A 34 6.82 3.27 22.58
C ALA A 34 7.38 3.41 21.15
N ARG A 35 8.33 4.33 20.90
CA ARG A 35 8.98 4.46 19.59
C ARG A 35 9.71 3.19 19.16
N HIS A 36 10.45 2.55 20.06
CA HIS A 36 11.16 1.32 19.71
C HIS A 36 10.21 0.14 19.43
N ASN A 37 9.16 -0.03 20.23
CA ASN A 37 8.21 -1.13 20.04
C ASN A 37 7.28 -0.94 18.82
N LEU A 38 6.96 0.32 18.46
CA LEU A 38 6.10 0.62 17.31
C LEU A 38 6.85 0.66 15.98
N ARG A 39 8.18 0.83 15.99
CA ARG A 39 8.95 0.92 14.76
C ARG A 39 9.05 -0.41 14.02
N GLY A 40 8.85 -1.54 14.72
CA GLY A 40 8.80 -2.88 14.13
C GLY A 40 9.89 -3.08 13.09
N ASP A 41 11.12 -3.34 13.52
CA ASP A 41 12.22 -3.51 12.58
C ASP A 41 11.81 -4.55 11.51
N ILE A 42 12.00 -4.17 10.24
CA ILE A 42 11.84 -5.10 9.11
C ILE A 42 12.61 -6.36 9.49
N SER A 43 11.95 -7.52 9.38
CA SER A 43 12.49 -8.80 9.80
C SER A 43 13.73 -9.11 8.96
N SER A 44 14.89 -8.61 9.40
CA SER A 44 16.18 -9.08 8.95
C SER A 44 16.42 -10.38 9.72
N GLN A 45 15.71 -11.46 9.36
CA GLN A 45 16.41 -12.73 9.45
C GLN A 45 17.75 -12.51 8.74
N PRO A 46 18.88 -12.93 9.33
CA PRO A 46 20.17 -12.71 8.72
C PRO A 46 20.12 -13.41 7.37
N LEU A 47 19.91 -12.61 6.30
CA LEU A 47 20.40 -12.94 4.99
C LEU A 47 21.82 -13.36 5.26
N ARG A 48 22.12 -14.64 5.04
CA ARG A 48 23.51 -15.09 4.95
C ARG A 48 24.20 -14.03 4.11
N LEU A 49 25.09 -13.26 4.72
CA LEU A 49 26.05 -12.45 4.00
C LEU A 49 26.91 -13.46 3.24
N SER A 50 26.44 -13.88 2.07
CA SER A 50 27.30 -14.40 1.03
C SER A 50 28.15 -13.21 0.61
N THR A 51 29.32 -13.11 1.22
CA THR A 51 30.47 -12.38 0.71
C THR A 51 30.82 -12.95 -0.67
N SER A 52 30.12 -12.49 -1.69
CA SER A 52 30.50 -12.51 -3.10
C SER A 52 29.61 -11.49 -3.80
N TYR A 53 29.93 -10.23 -3.54
CA TYR A 53 29.44 -9.08 -4.30
C TYR A 53 30.05 -9.19 -5.70
N ASN A 54 29.39 -9.97 -6.56
CA ASN A 54 29.52 -9.87 -8.01
C ASN A 54 28.23 -9.20 -8.47
N ASP A 55 28.35 -7.95 -8.89
CA ASP A 55 27.32 -7.17 -9.56
C ASP A 55 26.89 -7.87 -10.86
N ASN A 56 25.99 -8.83 -10.73
CA ASN A 56 25.12 -9.31 -11.80
C ASN A 56 23.70 -9.17 -11.30
N TYR A 57 23.24 -7.93 -11.14
CA TYR A 57 21.83 -7.67 -11.34
C TYR A 57 21.60 -8.05 -12.80
N GLU A 58 21.01 -9.23 -13.02
CA GLU A 58 20.42 -9.55 -14.30
C GLU A 58 19.43 -8.41 -14.54
N LEU A 59 19.79 -7.53 -15.46
CA LEU A 59 18.98 -6.42 -15.91
C LEU A 59 17.74 -7.06 -16.52
N LEU A 60 16.76 -7.36 -15.66
CA LEU A 60 15.43 -7.79 -16.04
C LEU A 60 14.98 -6.75 -17.06
N ASP A 61 14.91 -7.22 -18.31
CA ASP A 61 14.62 -6.48 -19.52
C ASP A 61 13.80 -5.22 -19.20
N THR A 62 14.51 -4.08 -19.22
CA THR A 62 13.96 -2.76 -18.91
C THR A 62 13.14 -2.19 -20.06
N SER A 63 12.77 -3.00 -21.06
CA SER A 63 11.68 -2.65 -21.98
C SER A 63 10.36 -2.62 -21.18
N GLY A 64 10.11 -1.45 -20.62
CA GLY A 64 8.93 -1.21 -19.78
C GLY A 64 7.61 -1.40 -20.54
N PRO A 65 6.48 -1.35 -19.82
CA PRO A 65 5.14 -1.42 -20.42
C PRO A 65 4.88 -0.34 -21.48
N LEU A 66 5.63 0.77 -21.48
CA LEU A 66 5.52 1.87 -22.46
C LEU A 66 5.92 1.49 -23.89
N ASP A 67 6.84 0.55 -24.09
CA ASP A 67 7.14 0.06 -25.44
C ASP A 67 6.18 -1.07 -25.88
N ARG A 68 5.59 -1.79 -24.91
CA ARG A 68 4.46 -2.71 -25.18
C ARG A 68 3.13 -1.99 -25.43
N LEU A 69 2.98 -0.75 -24.95
CA LEU A 69 1.85 0.16 -25.18
C LEU A 69 1.72 0.55 -26.67
N ASN A 70 2.81 0.60 -27.44
CA ASN A 70 2.79 0.95 -28.86
C ASN A 70 2.74 -0.25 -29.82
N THR A 71 3.05 -1.46 -29.36
CA THR A 71 3.25 -2.62 -30.24
C THR A 71 1.99 -3.51 -30.37
N LYS A 72 0.90 -3.22 -29.65
CA LYS A 72 -0.32 -4.05 -29.63
C LYS A 72 -1.33 -3.75 -30.76
N ASN A 73 -1.02 -2.82 -31.67
CA ASN A 73 -1.90 -2.43 -32.77
C ASN A 73 -1.80 -3.32 -34.03
N VAL A 74 -1.01 -4.41 -34.02
CA VAL A 74 -0.83 -5.28 -35.18
C VAL A 74 -0.79 -6.76 -34.79
N ALA A 75 -1.92 -7.31 -34.31
CA ALA A 75 -2.22 -8.74 -34.42
C ALA A 75 -3.71 -8.99 -34.14
N GLU A 76 -4.30 -9.78 -35.01
CA GLU A 76 -5.72 -9.86 -35.32
C GLU A 76 -6.61 -10.58 -34.29
N GLN A 77 -7.88 -10.15 -34.32
CA GLN A 77 -9.11 -10.93 -34.22
C GLN A 77 -8.97 -12.45 -34.01
N GLN A 78 -9.30 -12.93 -32.82
CA GLN A 78 -9.84 -14.28 -32.64
C GLN A 78 -10.72 -14.37 -31.37
N THR A 79 -12.00 -14.66 -31.62
CA THR A 79 -12.99 -15.36 -30.77
C THR A 79 -13.10 -15.01 -29.28
N SER A 80 -14.28 -14.50 -28.92
CA SER A 80 -14.81 -14.24 -27.58
C SER A 80 -14.97 -15.51 -26.72
N GLU A 81 -13.87 -15.99 -26.16
CA GLU A 81 -13.83 -16.47 -24.78
C GLU A 81 -13.02 -15.41 -24.03
N SER A 82 -13.63 -14.71 -23.07
CA SER A 82 -12.89 -13.70 -22.31
C SER A 82 -11.81 -14.40 -21.48
N ASN A 83 -10.59 -14.47 -22.01
CA ASN A 83 -9.41 -14.88 -21.26
C ASN A 83 -9.16 -13.85 -20.15
N ASN A 84 -9.82 -14.05 -19.01
CA ASN A 84 -9.63 -13.29 -17.77
C ASN A 84 -8.27 -13.58 -17.11
N ASP A 85 -7.28 -14.03 -17.89
CA ASP A 85 -5.92 -14.34 -17.43
C ASP A 85 -5.16 -13.10 -16.95
N ASN A 86 -5.64 -11.91 -17.30
CA ASN A 86 -5.08 -10.62 -16.90
C ASN A 86 -5.81 -9.96 -15.73
N GLU A 87 -6.77 -10.65 -15.11
CA GLU A 87 -7.50 -10.14 -13.95
C GLU A 87 -6.72 -10.44 -12.66
N TYR A 88 -6.72 -9.50 -11.71
CA TYR A 88 -6.00 -9.60 -10.44
C TYR A 88 -6.93 -9.28 -9.27
N PHE A 89 -6.92 -10.14 -8.24
CA PHE A 89 -7.57 -9.85 -6.96
C PHE A 89 -6.66 -9.00 -6.09
N VAL A 90 -7.21 -7.93 -5.52
CA VAL A 90 -6.50 -7.01 -4.61
C VAL A 90 -6.99 -7.25 -3.19
N PHE A 91 -6.09 -7.73 -2.34
CA PHE A 91 -6.35 -8.03 -0.95
C PHE A 91 -5.65 -7.04 -0.01
N LEU A 92 -6.23 -6.85 1.16
CA LEU A 92 -5.56 -6.27 2.32
C LEU A 92 -5.39 -7.34 3.39
N GLN A 93 -4.16 -7.49 3.87
CA GLN A 93 -3.84 -8.26 5.05
C GLN A 93 -3.77 -7.34 6.26
N LYS A 94 -4.29 -7.81 7.39
CA LYS A 94 -4.26 -7.10 8.68
C LYS A 94 -3.66 -8.02 9.73
N PHE A 95 -2.67 -7.52 10.46
CA PHE A 95 -1.97 -8.23 11.53
C PHE A 95 -2.02 -7.39 12.81
N PRO A 96 -2.47 -7.95 13.94
CA PRO A 96 -2.21 -7.33 15.23
C PRO A 96 -0.71 -7.25 15.49
N LEU A 97 -0.24 -6.19 16.14
CA LEU A 97 1.16 -6.09 16.57
C LEU A 97 1.36 -6.69 17.96
N GLN A 98 2.48 -7.39 18.15
CA GLN A 98 2.92 -7.88 19.45
C GLN A 98 2.98 -6.73 20.47
N ASN A 99 2.66 -7.02 21.73
CA ASN A 99 2.72 -6.06 22.85
C ASN A 99 1.79 -4.83 22.74
N THR A 100 0.78 -4.87 21.86
CA THR A 100 -0.18 -3.74 21.69
C THR A 100 -1.59 -4.05 22.20
N TRP A 101 -1.77 -5.18 22.91
CA TRP A 101 -3.08 -5.72 23.28
C TRP A 101 -4.04 -5.83 22.09
N GLN A 102 -3.50 -6.04 20.88
CA GLN A 102 -4.25 -6.06 19.62
C GLN A 102 -5.04 -4.77 19.35
N MET A 103 -4.56 -3.62 19.83
CA MET A 103 -5.14 -2.31 19.55
C MET A 103 -4.45 -1.58 18.40
N ILE A 104 -3.27 -2.04 17.99
CA ILE A 104 -2.48 -1.47 16.91
C ILE A 104 -2.22 -2.57 15.89
N PHE A 105 -2.37 -2.21 14.62
CA PHE A 105 -2.35 -3.15 13.53
C PHE A 105 -1.38 -2.71 12.44
N HIS A 106 -0.79 -3.71 11.80
CA HIS A 106 -0.02 -3.57 10.57
C HIS A 106 -0.86 -4.05 9.39
N THR A 107 -0.82 -3.31 8.29
CA THR A 107 -1.49 -3.70 7.05
C THR A 107 -0.55 -3.80 5.88
N GLU A 108 -0.91 -4.67 4.95
CA GLU A 108 -0.18 -4.91 3.70
C GLU A 108 -1.17 -5.16 2.57
N VAL A 109 -0.80 -4.80 1.35
CA VAL A 109 -1.57 -5.17 0.15
C VAL A 109 -0.98 -6.44 -0.42
N VAL A 110 -1.84 -7.37 -0.84
CA VAL A 110 -1.43 -8.56 -1.59
C VAL A 110 -2.24 -8.62 -2.88
N VAL A 111 -1.55 -8.74 -4.00
CA VAL A 111 -2.17 -8.77 -5.33
C VAL A 111 -1.91 -10.13 -5.94
N CYS A 112 -2.96 -10.86 -6.28
CA CYS A 112 -2.85 -12.20 -6.82
C CYS A 112 -3.45 -12.23 -8.23
N PRO A 113 -2.73 -12.75 -9.25
CA PRO A 113 -3.35 -13.08 -10.52
C PRO A 113 -4.54 -14.02 -10.27
N ARG A 114 -5.66 -13.82 -10.94
CA ARG A 114 -6.85 -14.68 -10.88
C ARG A 114 -6.48 -16.14 -11.14
N ASN A 115 -5.63 -16.37 -12.14
CA ASN A 115 -5.12 -17.69 -12.50
C ASN A 115 -4.25 -18.33 -11.40
N SER A 116 -3.90 -17.64 -10.30
CA SER A 116 -3.27 -18.30 -9.14
C SER A 116 -4.20 -19.28 -8.44
N PHE A 117 -5.52 -19.20 -8.69
CA PHE A 117 -6.54 -19.99 -8.00
C PHE A 117 -7.27 -20.98 -8.92
N HIS A 118 -6.79 -21.23 -10.15
CA HIS A 118 -7.46 -22.12 -11.10
C HIS A 118 -7.64 -23.56 -10.60
N ASN A 119 -6.76 -24.02 -9.70
CA ASN A 119 -6.84 -25.36 -9.10
C ASN A 119 -7.82 -25.44 -7.91
N ASP A 120 -8.44 -24.34 -7.51
CA ASP A 120 -9.42 -24.26 -6.43
C ASP A 120 -10.64 -23.44 -6.88
N ALA A 121 -11.48 -24.07 -7.70
CA ALA A 121 -12.67 -23.44 -8.27
C ALA A 121 -13.68 -22.94 -7.21
N ASP A 122 -13.74 -23.61 -6.05
CA ASP A 122 -14.59 -23.21 -4.93
C ASP A 122 -14.07 -21.90 -4.30
N PHE A 123 -12.76 -21.76 -4.12
CA PHE A 123 -12.18 -20.50 -3.67
C PHE A 123 -12.35 -19.38 -4.71
N LEU A 124 -12.12 -19.66 -5.99
CA LEU A 124 -12.30 -18.67 -7.06
C LEU A 124 -13.75 -18.17 -7.12
N SER A 125 -14.73 -19.08 -7.09
CA SER A 125 -16.15 -18.74 -7.04
C SER A 125 -16.51 -17.92 -5.80
N THR A 126 -15.89 -18.23 -4.65
CA THR A 126 -16.05 -17.43 -3.43
C THR A 126 -15.54 -16.00 -3.64
N LEU A 127 -14.37 -15.82 -4.26
CA LEU A 127 -13.81 -14.49 -4.53
C LEU A 127 -14.67 -13.68 -5.49
N ASP A 128 -15.22 -14.31 -6.54
CA ASP A 128 -16.12 -13.64 -7.49
C ASP A 128 -17.39 -13.14 -6.81
N GLN A 129 -18.04 -13.99 -6.01
CA GLN A 129 -19.23 -13.60 -5.24
C GLN A 129 -18.93 -12.47 -4.25
N LEU A 130 -17.75 -12.50 -3.62
CA LEU A 130 -17.32 -11.42 -2.74
C LEU A 130 -17.07 -10.12 -3.53
N ALA A 131 -16.46 -10.19 -4.71
CA ALA A 131 -16.20 -9.04 -5.57
C ALA A 131 -17.49 -8.34 -6.02
N GLU A 132 -18.55 -9.09 -6.27
CA GLU A 132 -19.88 -8.54 -6.59
C GLU A 132 -20.46 -7.68 -5.46
N THR A 133 -20.00 -7.82 -4.21
CA THR A 133 -20.44 -6.97 -3.09
C THR A 133 -19.64 -5.69 -2.94
N LEU A 134 -18.59 -5.48 -3.74
CA LEU A 134 -17.67 -4.37 -3.56
C LEU A 134 -18.14 -3.10 -4.27
N SER A 135 -17.88 -1.95 -3.63
CA SER A 135 -18.01 -0.62 -4.21
C SER A 135 -16.75 -0.29 -5.03
N PRO A 136 -16.88 0.12 -6.31
CA PRO A 136 -15.71 0.37 -7.15
C PRO A 136 -14.90 1.62 -6.80
N THR A 137 -15.44 2.60 -6.05
CA THR A 137 -14.74 3.86 -5.76
C THR A 137 -15.12 4.45 -4.39
N THR A 138 -14.27 5.34 -3.85
CA THR A 138 -14.48 6.08 -2.59
C THR A 138 -15.49 7.22 -2.68
N ASP A 139 -15.70 7.78 -3.87
CA ASP A 139 -16.19 9.16 -3.99
C ASP A 139 -17.68 9.27 -4.33
N ALA A 140 -18.34 8.14 -4.59
CA ALA A 140 -19.79 8.09 -4.81
C ALA A 140 -20.45 7.31 -3.67
N PRO A 141 -21.33 7.93 -2.85
CA PRO A 141 -22.25 7.14 -2.04
C PRO A 141 -23.07 6.27 -2.97
N SER A 142 -22.75 4.98 -2.99
CA SER A 142 -23.57 4.00 -3.68
C SER A 142 -24.96 4.06 -3.04
N ASN A 143 -25.98 4.38 -3.82
CA ASN A 143 -27.37 4.25 -3.38
C ASN A 143 -27.74 2.78 -3.12
N ASP A 144 -26.88 1.85 -3.54
CA ASP A 144 -26.98 0.44 -3.22
C ASP A 144 -26.32 0.16 -1.87
N SER A 145 -27.15 0.05 -0.84
CA SER A 145 -26.76 -0.28 0.54
C SER A 145 -26.14 -1.67 0.69
N THR A 146 -26.13 -2.48 -0.36
CA THR A 146 -25.50 -3.81 -0.35
C THR A 146 -24.00 -3.74 -0.67
N LYS A 147 -23.53 -2.62 -1.23
CA LYS A 147 -22.13 -2.45 -1.62
C LYS A 147 -21.27 -1.96 -0.46
N VAL A 148 -20.11 -2.61 -0.28
CA VAL A 148 -19.16 -2.32 0.80
C VAL A 148 -17.76 -2.01 0.25
N PRO A 149 -16.93 -1.23 0.95
CA PRO A 149 -15.57 -0.89 0.49
C PRO A 149 -14.61 -2.08 0.47
N PHE A 150 -14.88 -3.09 1.29
CA PHE A 150 -14.11 -4.32 1.37
C PHE A 150 -14.95 -5.41 2.06
N VAL A 151 -14.57 -6.66 1.88
CA VAL A 151 -15.22 -7.79 2.54
C VAL A 151 -14.19 -8.78 3.08
N LYS A 152 -14.46 -9.36 4.25
CA LYS A 152 -13.54 -10.34 4.88
C LYS A 152 -13.57 -11.64 4.09
N VAL A 153 -12.40 -12.15 3.72
CA VAL A 153 -12.27 -13.46 3.06
C VAL A 153 -12.31 -14.55 4.13
N PRO A 154 -13.13 -15.61 3.98
CA PRO A 154 -13.22 -16.68 4.97
C PRO A 154 -11.87 -17.38 5.20
N GLU A 155 -11.48 -17.57 6.46
CA GLU A 155 -10.14 -18.03 6.84
C GLU A 155 -9.86 -19.46 6.41
N GLU A 156 -10.85 -20.33 6.55
CA GLU A 156 -10.84 -21.72 6.13
C GLU A 156 -10.65 -21.90 4.61
N LYS A 157 -10.87 -20.84 3.82
CA LYS A 157 -10.69 -20.85 2.36
C LYS A 157 -9.28 -20.39 1.98
N TRP A 158 -8.86 -19.20 2.43
CA TRP A 158 -7.57 -18.64 2.01
C TRP A 158 -6.37 -19.37 2.64
N THR A 159 -6.54 -20.04 3.79
CA THR A 159 -5.47 -20.84 4.43
C THR A 159 -5.01 -22.05 3.62
N LYS A 160 -5.79 -22.47 2.62
CA LYS A 160 -5.47 -23.58 1.71
C LYS A 160 -4.60 -23.15 0.51
N GLN A 161 -4.42 -21.85 0.30
CA GLN A 161 -3.83 -21.30 -0.93
C GLN A 161 -2.30 -21.18 -0.87
N SER A 162 -1.60 -22.31 -0.72
CA SER A 162 -0.13 -22.37 -0.57
C SER A 162 0.67 -22.12 -1.84
N ASN A 163 0.07 -22.35 -3.01
CA ASN A 163 0.77 -22.31 -4.30
C ASN A 163 0.48 -21.03 -5.10
N SER A 164 -0.21 -20.08 -4.48
CA SER A 164 -0.52 -18.81 -5.12
C SER A 164 0.75 -18.00 -5.34
N LYS A 165 0.82 -17.32 -6.49
CA LYS A 165 1.98 -16.50 -6.90
C LYS A 165 1.62 -15.03 -6.79
N CYS A 166 1.33 -14.60 -5.57
CA CYS A 166 0.92 -13.23 -5.32
C CYS A 166 2.13 -12.32 -5.14
N VAL A 167 1.88 -11.02 -5.23
CA VAL A 167 2.84 -9.98 -4.89
C VAL A 167 2.40 -9.30 -3.59
N GLN A 168 3.25 -9.36 -2.57
CA GLN A 168 3.08 -8.69 -1.28
C GLN A 168 3.72 -7.30 -1.32
N LEU A 169 2.96 -6.30 -0.88
CA LEU A 169 3.33 -4.91 -0.80
C LEU A 169 3.13 -4.45 0.64
N GLY A 170 4.21 -4.45 1.41
CA GLY A 170 4.24 -3.95 2.79
C GLY A 170 5.25 -2.83 2.98
N TYR A 171 5.13 -2.09 4.07
CA TYR A 171 6.07 -1.02 4.44
C TYR A 171 6.36 -1.06 5.94
N GLY A 172 7.63 -0.90 6.31
CA GLY A 172 8.10 -0.94 7.69
C GLY A 172 9.26 0.01 7.95
N GLY A 173 9.57 0.21 9.23
CA GLY A 173 10.71 1.00 9.66
C GLY A 173 12.03 0.25 9.45
N ALA A 174 13.03 0.95 8.88
CA ALA A 174 14.38 0.42 8.75
C ALA A 174 15.44 1.52 8.78
N ALA A 175 16.68 1.18 9.14
CA ALA A 175 17.80 2.11 9.15
C ALA A 175 18.41 2.28 7.75
N CYS A 176 17.59 2.66 6.78
CA CYS A 176 17.99 2.82 5.38
C CYS A 176 17.36 4.10 4.77
N PRO A 177 18.16 4.97 4.13
CA PRO A 177 17.69 6.24 3.57
C PRO A 177 17.29 6.15 2.09
N SER A 178 17.63 5.04 1.43
CA SER A 178 17.33 4.85 0.01
C SER A 178 15.83 4.71 -0.21
N ALA A 179 15.33 5.24 -1.32
CA ALA A 179 13.92 5.11 -1.68
C ALA A 179 13.51 3.63 -1.68
N CYS A 180 12.33 3.36 -1.12
CA CYS A 180 11.69 2.06 -1.00
C CYS A 180 12.45 0.95 -0.27
N CYS A 181 13.56 1.25 0.39
CA CYS A 181 14.22 0.26 1.22
C CYS A 181 13.37 -0.16 2.45
N GLY A 182 12.35 0.62 2.82
CA GLY A 182 11.37 0.24 3.84
C GLY A 182 10.24 -0.64 3.31
N SER A 183 10.16 -0.85 1.99
CA SER A 183 9.18 -1.71 1.33
C SER A 183 9.90 -2.86 0.61
N PRO A 184 10.25 -3.93 1.33
CA PRO A 184 11.01 -5.03 0.75
C PRO A 184 10.21 -5.69 -0.37
N HIS A 185 10.91 -6.03 -1.45
CA HIS A 185 10.30 -6.55 -2.68
C HIS A 185 11.20 -7.61 -3.31
N GLY A 186 11.63 -8.57 -2.49
CA GLY A 186 12.44 -9.71 -2.91
C GLY A 186 11.57 -10.87 -3.40
N ASN A 187 12.21 -12.02 -3.64
CA ASN A 187 11.53 -13.23 -4.11
C ASN A 187 10.38 -13.68 -3.20
N ASP A 188 10.54 -13.55 -1.88
CA ASP A 188 9.53 -13.93 -0.90
C ASP A 188 8.30 -13.01 -0.94
N ASN A 189 8.45 -11.79 -1.48
CA ASN A 189 7.37 -10.84 -1.68
C ASN A 189 6.74 -10.98 -3.07
N THR A 190 7.50 -11.34 -4.10
CA THR A 190 7.00 -11.45 -5.48
C THR A 190 6.44 -12.83 -5.83
N ASN A 191 6.69 -13.84 -5.00
CA ASN A 191 6.11 -15.18 -5.06
C ASN A 191 5.39 -15.52 -3.75
N TYR A 192 4.65 -14.56 -3.21
CA TYR A 192 3.99 -14.67 -1.92
C TYR A 192 2.80 -15.62 -1.97
N ALA A 193 2.82 -16.65 -1.13
CA ALA A 193 1.67 -17.53 -0.93
C ALA A 193 0.60 -16.84 -0.06
N LEU A 194 -0.63 -16.76 -0.54
CA LEU A 194 -1.75 -16.11 0.15
C LEU A 194 -2.02 -16.69 1.55
N ASN A 195 -1.72 -17.98 1.78
CA ASN A 195 -1.82 -18.59 3.11
C ASN A 195 -0.66 -18.28 4.06
N SER A 196 0.41 -17.65 3.59
CA SER A 196 1.58 -17.30 4.39
C SER A 196 1.16 -16.45 5.59
N ARG A 197 1.74 -16.75 6.75
CA ARG A 197 1.52 -15.99 7.99
C ARG A 197 2.59 -14.90 8.18
N HIS A 198 3.49 -14.73 7.21
CA HIS A 198 4.57 -13.76 7.26
C HIS A 198 4.09 -12.36 6.83
N ALA A 199 4.57 -11.34 7.55
CA ALA A 199 4.47 -9.93 7.21
C ALA A 199 5.87 -9.36 6.98
N VAL A 200 6.00 -8.19 6.36
CA VAL A 200 7.29 -7.54 6.11
C VAL A 200 8.01 -7.07 7.38
N ILE A 201 7.27 -6.92 8.49
CA ILE A 201 7.83 -6.55 9.80
C ILE A 201 7.81 -7.72 10.79
N GLY A 202 8.83 -7.80 11.64
CA GLY A 202 9.01 -8.96 12.53
C GLY A 202 8.07 -9.03 13.73
N ASN A 203 7.44 -7.92 14.13
CA ASN A 203 6.53 -7.86 15.30
C ASN A 203 5.05 -8.03 14.95
N ALA A 204 4.72 -8.34 13.69
CA ALA A 204 3.36 -8.67 13.27
C ALA A 204 2.96 -10.09 13.73
N MET A 205 1.76 -10.23 14.28
CA MET A 205 1.23 -11.52 14.75
C MET A 205 0.61 -12.30 13.58
N GLY A 206 1.44 -13.06 12.88
CA GLY A 206 1.04 -13.88 11.72
C GLY A 206 -0.15 -14.80 11.98
N ASP A 207 -0.17 -15.48 13.12
CA ASP A 207 -1.25 -16.42 13.50
C ASP A 207 -2.61 -15.74 13.64
N ALA A 208 -2.63 -14.44 13.89
CA ALA A 208 -3.84 -13.63 13.98
C ALA A 208 -4.13 -12.83 12.69
N LYS A 209 -3.49 -13.20 11.57
CA LYS A 209 -3.71 -12.57 10.26
C LYS A 209 -5.18 -12.64 9.85
N GLN A 210 -5.69 -11.50 9.39
CA GLN A 210 -6.99 -11.39 8.73
C GLN A 210 -6.79 -10.96 7.29
N LEU A 211 -7.65 -11.44 6.39
CA LEU A 211 -7.60 -11.14 4.95
C LEU A 211 -8.92 -10.52 4.50
N PHE A 212 -8.83 -9.46 3.70
CA PHE A 212 -9.98 -8.74 3.16
C PHE A 212 -9.78 -8.54 1.66
N LEU A 213 -10.84 -8.72 0.88
CA LEU A 213 -10.87 -8.40 -0.55
C LEU A 213 -11.33 -6.94 -0.71
N TYR A 214 -10.58 -6.18 -1.49
CA TYR A 214 -10.83 -4.75 -1.75
C TYR A 214 -11.29 -4.46 -3.17
N GLY A 215 -10.96 -5.34 -4.12
CA GLY A 215 -11.39 -5.17 -5.49
C GLY A 215 -10.72 -6.14 -6.43
N VAL A 216 -11.02 -5.90 -7.70
CA VAL A 216 -10.47 -6.62 -8.83
C VAL A 216 -9.86 -5.59 -9.79
N SER A 217 -8.74 -5.95 -10.41
CA SER A 217 -7.99 -5.11 -11.32
C SER A 217 -7.78 -5.85 -12.63
N ASP A 218 -8.20 -5.26 -13.75
CA ASP A 218 -8.11 -5.89 -15.08
C ASP A 218 -6.76 -5.63 -15.78
N SER A 219 -5.92 -4.78 -15.19
CA SER A 219 -4.71 -4.28 -15.87
C SER A 219 -3.51 -4.04 -14.98
N ILE A 220 -3.72 -3.74 -13.69
CA ILE A 220 -2.64 -3.42 -12.76
C ILE A 220 -2.31 -4.65 -11.92
N ASN A 221 -1.17 -5.29 -12.22
CA ASN A 221 -0.62 -6.34 -11.37
C ASN A 221 0.15 -5.75 -10.17
N GLY A 222 0.55 -6.61 -9.23
CA GLY A 222 1.25 -6.14 -8.03
C GLY A 222 2.66 -5.60 -8.26
N MET A 223 3.35 -6.02 -9.33
CA MET A 223 4.66 -5.46 -9.70
C MET A 223 4.52 -4.03 -10.22
N ASP A 224 3.50 -3.79 -11.04
CA ASP A 224 3.21 -2.46 -11.55
C ASP A 224 2.75 -1.54 -10.42
N ALA A 225 1.96 -2.04 -9.47
CA ALA A 225 1.62 -1.29 -8.27
C ALA A 225 2.84 -0.97 -7.40
N TYR A 226 3.77 -1.92 -7.22
CA TYR A 226 5.04 -1.64 -6.55
C TYR A 226 5.81 -0.54 -7.28
N ARG A 227 5.93 -0.62 -8.61
CA ARG A 227 6.61 0.41 -9.40
C ARG A 227 5.93 1.76 -9.33
N ALA A 228 4.61 1.84 -9.27
CA ALA A 228 3.92 3.13 -9.11
C ALA A 228 4.21 3.79 -7.75
N VAL A 229 4.29 3.00 -6.67
CA VAL A 229 4.58 3.57 -5.34
C VAL A 229 6.06 3.78 -5.08
N CYS A 230 6.92 2.94 -5.66
CA CYS A 230 8.35 2.88 -5.35
C CYS A 230 9.28 3.29 -6.49
N GLY A 231 8.82 3.23 -7.72
CA GLY A 231 9.53 3.65 -8.91
C GLY A 231 9.30 5.13 -9.15
N GLY A 232 10.12 5.98 -8.52
CA GLY A 232 10.53 7.20 -9.21
C GLY A 232 11.15 6.77 -10.54
N SER A 233 10.60 7.24 -11.66
CA SER A 233 11.05 6.80 -12.97
C SER A 233 12.52 7.15 -13.21
N THR A 234 13.24 6.25 -13.88
CA THR A 234 14.55 6.53 -14.50
C THR A 234 14.41 7.37 -15.78
N THR A 235 13.19 7.50 -16.31
CA THR A 235 12.86 8.44 -17.38
C THR A 235 12.40 9.77 -16.78
N LYS A 236 12.89 10.88 -17.35
CA LYS A 236 12.64 12.28 -16.93
C LYS A 236 11.14 12.70 -16.87
N THR A 237 10.20 11.79 -17.12
CA THR A 237 8.79 12.08 -17.41
C THR A 237 7.79 11.43 -16.47
N MET A 238 8.19 10.69 -15.43
CA MET A 238 7.27 10.44 -14.31
C MET A 238 7.70 11.20 -13.06
N PRO A 239 6.76 11.83 -12.35
CA PRO A 239 7.04 12.64 -11.20
C PRO A 239 7.61 11.81 -10.03
N THR A 240 8.33 12.54 -9.19
CA THR A 240 8.68 12.27 -7.80
C THR A 240 7.72 11.32 -7.08
N THR A 241 8.24 10.20 -6.58
CA THR A 241 7.69 9.29 -5.55
C THR A 241 6.25 9.53 -5.09
N CYS A 242 5.35 8.55 -5.31
CA CYS A 242 3.97 8.62 -4.88
C CYS A 242 3.83 8.76 -3.35
N VAL A 243 3.38 9.94 -2.89
CA VAL A 243 3.14 10.33 -1.47
C VAL A 243 4.41 10.41 -0.60
N SER A 244 5.31 9.42 -0.69
CA SER A 244 6.50 9.26 0.15
C SER A 244 7.58 8.52 -0.65
N LYS A 245 8.85 8.66 -0.26
CA LYS A 245 9.92 7.83 -0.86
C LYS A 245 9.91 6.41 -0.31
N TRP A 246 9.15 6.15 0.74
CA TRP A 246 9.07 4.87 1.44
C TRP A 246 10.45 4.34 1.85
N ALA A 247 11.39 5.24 2.15
CA ALA A 247 12.63 4.85 2.80
C ALA A 247 12.31 4.36 4.23
N GLY A 248 13.12 3.46 4.78
CA GLY A 248 12.94 2.99 6.15
C GLY A 248 13.11 4.11 7.18
N THR A 249 13.91 5.13 6.86
CA THR A 249 14.07 6.33 7.68
C THR A 249 12.89 7.29 7.60
N ASP A 250 12.05 7.19 6.56
CA ASP A 250 10.85 8.01 6.42
C ASP A 250 9.69 7.49 7.27
N TYR A 251 9.84 6.30 7.86
CA TYR A 251 8.79 5.66 8.64
C TYR A 251 8.47 6.47 9.89
N ASN A 252 7.21 6.89 10.00
CA ASN A 252 6.67 7.59 11.14
C ASN A 252 5.38 6.89 11.58
N PRO A 253 5.33 6.32 12.80
CA PRO A 253 4.17 5.55 13.29
C PRO A 253 2.84 6.30 13.22
N LEU A 254 2.83 7.63 13.17
CA LEU A 254 1.62 8.45 13.19
C LEU A 254 1.23 9.01 11.82
N THR A 255 2.17 9.22 10.90
CA THR A 255 1.93 10.02 9.68
C THR A 255 2.35 9.33 8.39
N ASN A 256 3.36 8.46 8.45
CA ASN A 256 3.92 7.78 7.28
C ASN A 256 4.30 6.35 7.70
N ASN A 257 3.28 5.51 7.88
CA ASN A 257 3.42 4.15 8.39
C ASN A 257 2.88 3.14 7.37
N CYS A 258 2.81 1.87 7.77
CA CYS A 258 2.25 0.79 6.96
C CYS A 258 0.80 1.04 6.49
N ASN A 259 -0.03 1.66 7.32
CA ASN A 259 -1.42 1.96 6.97
C ASN A 259 -1.49 3.07 5.92
N THR A 260 -0.66 4.12 6.03
CA THR A 260 -0.50 5.16 5.00
C THR A 260 -0.04 4.54 3.67
N PHE A 261 0.91 3.61 3.71
CA PHE A 261 1.38 2.89 2.53
C PHE A 261 0.27 2.09 1.87
N THR A 262 -0.46 1.28 2.64
CA THR A 262 -1.60 0.51 2.15
C THR A 262 -2.72 1.41 1.59
N SER A 263 -3.07 2.51 2.25
CA SER A 263 -3.99 3.52 1.70
C SER A 263 -3.52 4.07 0.37
N THR A 264 -2.21 4.36 0.24
CA THR A 264 -1.63 4.91 -0.98
C THR A 264 -1.77 3.92 -2.14
N ILE A 265 -1.47 2.64 -1.93
CA ILE A 265 -1.64 1.61 -2.96
C ILE A 265 -3.12 1.50 -3.34
N LEU A 266 -4.00 1.28 -2.37
CA LEU A 266 -5.42 1.03 -2.63
C LEU A 266 -6.07 2.21 -3.37
N LYS A 267 -5.91 3.42 -2.84
CA LYS A 267 -6.58 4.61 -3.39
C LYS A 267 -5.84 5.24 -4.55
N CYS A 268 -4.53 5.45 -4.41
CA CYS A 268 -3.79 6.24 -5.39
C CYS A 268 -3.32 5.43 -6.59
N VAL A 269 -3.12 4.12 -6.43
CA VAL A 269 -2.71 3.24 -7.54
C VAL A 269 -3.89 2.52 -8.15
N TYR A 270 -4.76 1.93 -7.31
CA TYR A 270 -5.88 1.12 -7.79
C TYR A 270 -7.22 1.87 -7.87
N GLY A 271 -7.34 3.08 -7.31
CA GLY A 271 -8.62 3.79 -7.25
C GLY A 271 -9.67 3.14 -6.33
N LEU A 272 -9.24 2.23 -5.45
CA LEU A 272 -10.08 1.51 -4.50
C LEU A 272 -10.25 2.29 -3.19
N SER A 273 -11.14 1.78 -2.33
CA SER A 273 -11.34 2.33 -0.99
C SER A 273 -10.07 2.35 -0.14
N ASP A 274 -9.76 3.48 0.48
CA ASP A 274 -8.75 3.57 1.55
C ASP A 274 -9.30 3.22 2.94
N ALA A 275 -10.62 3.09 3.09
CA ALA A 275 -11.26 2.66 4.34
C ALA A 275 -10.68 1.33 4.83
N LYS A 276 -10.33 1.24 6.11
CA LYS A 276 -9.69 0.04 6.70
C LYS A 276 -10.58 -0.68 7.71
N PRO A 277 -10.40 -2.01 7.88
CA PRO A 277 -11.19 -2.82 8.80
C PRO A 277 -10.79 -2.55 10.25
N ASN A 278 -11.38 -1.53 10.87
CA ASN A 278 -11.30 -1.26 12.32
C ASN A 278 -9.85 -1.26 12.86
N LEU A 279 -8.98 -0.38 12.35
CA LEU A 279 -7.61 -0.28 12.88
C LEU A 279 -7.51 0.60 14.15
N GLY A 280 -8.65 1.08 14.66
CA GLY A 280 -8.70 1.95 15.84
C GLY A 280 -7.89 3.22 15.62
N ILE A 281 -7.03 3.56 16.58
CA ILE A 281 -6.16 4.75 16.51
C ILE A 281 -5.09 4.68 15.43
N SER A 282 -4.91 3.53 14.78
CA SER A 282 -3.88 3.37 13.73
C SER A 282 -4.36 3.89 12.36
N ASP A 283 -5.61 4.34 12.25
CA ASP A 283 -6.26 4.84 11.03
C ASP A 283 -6.51 6.36 11.06
N MET A 284 -5.55 7.14 11.57
CA MET A 284 -5.73 8.59 11.74
C MET A 284 -5.29 9.42 10.52
N VAL A 285 -4.79 8.78 9.45
CA VAL A 285 -4.19 9.48 8.31
C VAL A 285 -4.96 9.18 7.04
N ASN A 286 -5.64 10.20 6.53
CA ASN A 286 -6.22 10.16 5.18
C ASN A 286 -5.13 10.42 4.15
N VAL A 287 -5.05 9.57 3.13
CA VAL A 287 -4.12 9.77 2.02
C VAL A 287 -4.76 10.67 0.98
N ALA A 288 -4.07 11.76 0.66
CA ALA A 288 -4.34 12.60 -0.50
C ALA A 288 -3.41 12.18 -1.63
N CYS A 289 -3.99 11.82 -2.78
CA CYS A 289 -3.20 11.39 -3.91
C CYS A 289 -2.66 12.60 -4.66
N PRO A 290 -1.36 12.61 -5.00
CA PRO A 290 -0.76 13.75 -5.68
C PRO A 290 -1.36 13.93 -7.08
N MET A 291 -1.58 15.19 -7.46
CA MET A 291 -2.15 15.58 -8.75
C MET A 291 -1.12 16.39 -9.55
N GLU A 292 -1.10 16.22 -10.86
CA GLU A 292 -0.27 16.94 -11.82
C GLU A 292 -1.11 17.58 -12.90
N LYS A 293 -0.78 18.81 -13.28
CA LYS A 293 -1.40 19.46 -14.42
C LYS A 293 -0.73 18.98 -15.70
N ARG A 294 -1.50 18.36 -16.58
CA ARG A 294 -1.08 18.09 -17.95
C ARG A 294 -0.97 19.39 -18.76
N ASP A 295 -0.29 19.30 -19.90
CA ASP A 295 -0.15 20.41 -20.86
C ASP A 295 -1.51 20.90 -21.41
N ASP A 296 -2.53 20.03 -21.39
CA ASP A 296 -3.93 20.34 -21.74
C ASP A 296 -4.69 21.10 -20.63
N GLY A 297 -4.04 21.33 -19.49
CA GLY A 297 -4.62 22.00 -18.31
C GLY A 297 -5.46 21.10 -17.40
N MET A 298 -5.58 19.80 -17.70
CA MET A 298 -6.31 18.86 -16.84
C MET A 298 -5.43 18.33 -15.70
N ASP A 299 -5.99 18.28 -14.49
CA ASP A 299 -5.36 17.63 -13.35
C ASP A 299 -5.46 16.10 -13.50
N VAL A 300 -4.33 15.40 -13.42
CA VAL A 300 -4.24 13.94 -13.36
C VAL A 300 -3.58 13.47 -12.09
N GLN A 301 -4.09 12.36 -11.55
CA GLN A 301 -3.50 11.71 -10.39
C GLN A 301 -2.18 11.04 -10.78
N GLN A 302 -1.07 11.49 -10.19
CA GLN A 302 0.28 11.07 -10.58
C GLN A 302 0.55 9.57 -10.37
N CYS A 303 -0.11 8.98 -9.38
CA CYS A 303 0.10 7.58 -9.02
C CYS A 303 -0.86 6.61 -9.72
N LEU A 304 -1.89 7.15 -10.38
CA LEU A 304 -2.90 6.32 -11.00
C LEU A 304 -2.32 5.76 -12.29
N ILE A 305 -2.15 4.43 -12.34
CA ILE A 305 -1.73 3.76 -13.56
C ILE A 305 -2.93 3.81 -14.51
N PRO A 306 -2.80 4.41 -15.71
CA PRO A 306 -3.92 4.49 -16.64
C PRO A 306 -4.42 3.09 -16.98
N VAL A 307 -5.69 2.83 -16.70
CA VAL A 307 -6.36 1.65 -17.22
C VAL A 307 -6.50 1.85 -18.72
N MET A 308 -5.95 0.95 -19.53
CA MET A 308 -6.17 0.99 -20.98
C MET A 308 -7.64 0.73 -21.25
N THR A 309 -8.41 1.81 -21.38
CA THR A 309 -9.72 1.73 -22.00
C THR A 309 -9.46 1.53 -23.49
N THR A 310 -9.71 0.32 -23.97
CA THR A 310 -9.79 0.03 -25.40
C THR A 310 -10.92 0.86 -25.98
N SER A 311 -10.64 2.09 -26.43
CA SER A 311 -11.56 2.87 -27.23
C SER A 311 -11.66 2.20 -28.61
N LEU A 312 -12.57 1.24 -28.74
CA LEU A 312 -13.14 0.88 -30.03
C LEU A 312 -14.14 1.99 -30.43
N SER A 313 -14.15 2.36 -31.72
CA SER A 313 -14.91 3.44 -32.41
C SER A 313 -14.46 4.87 -32.03
N ASP A 314 -13.96 5.71 -32.95
CA ASP A 314 -14.68 6.27 -34.11
C ASP A 314 -13.79 6.49 -35.35
N ALA A 315 -13.67 5.49 -36.22
CA ALA A 315 -13.11 5.67 -37.57
C ALA A 315 -13.74 4.70 -38.57
N ALA A 316 -15.06 4.74 -38.70
CA ALA A 316 -15.77 4.08 -39.81
C ALA A 316 -17.13 4.74 -40.03
N ASP A 317 -17.16 6.03 -40.36
CA ASP A 317 -18.32 6.61 -41.06
C ASP A 317 -17.95 7.93 -41.74
N GLU A 318 -17.13 7.85 -42.80
CA GLU A 318 -17.17 8.83 -43.90
C GLU A 318 -16.39 8.24 -45.08
N VAL A 319 -17.11 7.78 -46.10
CA VAL A 319 -16.88 7.96 -47.56
C VAL A 319 -17.73 6.90 -48.29
N MET A 320 -19.03 7.21 -48.42
CA MET A 320 -19.90 6.68 -49.47
C MET A 320 -20.79 7.85 -49.91
N ALA A 321 -20.21 8.79 -50.65
CA ALA A 321 -20.93 9.72 -51.52
C ALA A 321 -19.94 10.44 -52.44
N ASP A 322 -19.54 9.81 -53.54
CA ASP A 322 -19.77 10.49 -54.82
C ASP A 322 -19.97 9.47 -55.93
N GLY A 323 -20.98 9.74 -56.75
CA GLY A 323 -21.40 8.90 -57.85
C GLY A 323 -21.18 9.59 -59.20
N ARG A 324 -21.20 8.76 -60.24
CA ARG A 324 -21.15 9.04 -61.70
C ARG A 324 -19.77 9.10 -62.32
#